data_AF-A0A537PA10-F1
#
_entry.id   AF-A0A537PA10-F1
#
_cell.length_a   1.000
_cell.length_b   1.000
_cell.length_c   1.000
_cell.angle_alpha   90.00
_cell.angle_beta   90.00
_cell.angle_gamma   90.00
#
_symmetry.space_group_name_H-M   'P 1'
#
loop_
_entity.id
_entity.type
_entity.pdbx_description
1 polymer ?
#
loop_
_entity_poly.entity_id
_entity_poly.type
_entity_poly.pdbx_seq_one_letter_code
_entity_poly.pdbx_strand_id
1 'polypeptide(L)'
;MIKAIDRFLDHQTMYRLVLYYLVALLGSALVLGLFRLLPQDPVALALSTVVVLIACWITNRVFAAVFHVPANNESVYITALILALILDPIAAIDLKGIGAIVLACVWAISSKFILAIGRKHLFNPAALGVALTALLLDQPATWWVGGNLPLLPVVLVGGLLIVRKLRRFDLVATFIAVALVTILATSEPSQYLTALRETLGSSPLLFFAFVMLTEPLTAPATWWPRIAFAAIVGFLFAPNIHVGSFYFTPELALLAGNLFAYAVSPKGRFVLTLERIEQSAADSYDFIFRSPRKLAFQAGQYLEWTLGLDRPDNRGNRRYFTVASAPTEDSVRLGVKFYTRSSAFKQALGMMK
;
A
#
# COMPACT_ATOMS: atom_id res chain seq x y z
N MET A 1 -25.14 -11.96 -0.47
CA MET A 1 -23.67 -12.11 -0.57
C MET A 1 -22.92 -10.80 -0.35
N ILE A 2 -23.22 -9.71 -1.07
CA ILE A 2 -22.52 -8.41 -0.96
C ILE A 2 -22.45 -7.87 0.49
N LYS A 3 -23.58 -7.83 1.21
CA LYS A 3 -23.62 -7.38 2.62
C LYS A 3 -22.77 -8.23 3.56
N ALA A 4 -22.58 -9.52 3.27
CA ALA A 4 -21.77 -10.42 4.09
C ALA A 4 -20.27 -10.19 3.85
N ILE A 5 -19.87 -9.99 2.59
CA ILE A 5 -18.50 -9.61 2.23
C ILE A 5 -18.15 -8.27 2.88
N ASP A 6 -19.02 -7.26 2.76
CA ASP A 6 -18.79 -5.95 3.38
C ASP A 6 -18.65 -6.07 4.90
N ARG A 7 -19.51 -6.85 5.54
CA ARG A 7 -19.42 -7.11 6.98
C ARG A 7 -18.11 -7.79 7.37
N PHE A 8 -17.65 -8.79 6.60
CA PHE A 8 -16.38 -9.47 6.84
C PHE A 8 -15.21 -8.48 6.69
N LEU A 9 -15.19 -7.73 5.60
CA LEU A 9 -14.18 -6.72 5.32
C LEU A 9 -14.14 -5.65 6.42
N ASP A 10 -15.29 -5.18 6.90
CA ASP A 10 -15.40 -4.15 7.95
C ASP A 10 -14.82 -4.57 9.31
N HIS A 11 -14.74 -5.87 9.59
CA HIS A 11 -14.10 -6.39 10.81
C HIS A 11 -12.57 -6.48 10.72
N GLN A 12 -12.00 -6.40 9.51
CA GLN A 12 -10.56 -6.48 9.29
C GLN A 12 -9.96 -5.10 8.98
N THR A 13 -8.76 -4.86 9.50
CA THR A 13 -7.97 -3.70 9.09
C THR A 13 -7.48 -3.89 7.66
N MET A 14 -7.20 -2.79 6.98
CA MET A 14 -6.67 -2.82 5.62
C MET A 14 -5.34 -3.57 5.56
N TYR A 15 -4.42 -3.27 6.49
CA TYR A 15 -3.12 -3.94 6.58
C TYR A 15 -3.26 -5.45 6.76
N ARG A 16 -4.17 -5.92 7.62
CA ARG A 16 -4.39 -7.35 7.82
C ARG A 16 -4.97 -8.03 6.59
N LEU A 17 -5.93 -7.39 5.92
CA LEU A 17 -6.48 -7.92 4.68
C LEU A 17 -5.39 -8.11 3.62
N VAL A 18 -4.56 -7.09 3.42
CA VAL A 18 -3.43 -7.17 2.48
C VAL A 18 -2.43 -8.24 2.92
N LEU A 19 -2.07 -8.29 4.20
CA LEU A 19 -1.15 -9.29 4.74
C LEU A 19 -1.66 -10.72 4.50
N TYR A 20 -2.91 -11.01 4.84
CA TYR A 20 -3.51 -12.33 4.63
C TYR A 20 -3.61 -12.68 3.15
N TYR A 21 -3.94 -11.71 2.31
CA TYR A 21 -3.94 -11.92 0.86
C TYR A 21 -2.55 -12.28 0.33
N LEU A 22 -1.51 -11.53 0.72
CA LEU A 22 -0.13 -11.80 0.27
C LEU A 22 0.38 -13.15 0.80
N VAL A 23 0.06 -13.51 2.05
CA VAL A 23 0.36 -14.84 2.60
C VAL A 23 -0.38 -15.95 1.84
N ALA A 24 -1.66 -15.77 1.55
CA ALA A 24 -2.44 -16.74 0.79
C ALA A 24 -1.90 -16.91 -0.63
N LEU A 25 -1.45 -15.81 -1.25
CA LEU A 25 -0.89 -15.82 -2.59
C LEU A 25 0.48 -16.51 -2.62
N LEU A 26 1.36 -16.20 -1.67
CA LEU A 26 2.65 -16.89 -1.54
C LEU A 26 2.47 -18.38 -1.21
N GLY A 27 1.54 -18.71 -0.30
CA GLY A 27 1.21 -20.09 0.03
C GLY A 27 0.66 -20.86 -1.18
N SER A 28 -0.20 -20.21 -1.97
CA SER A 28 -0.70 -20.78 -3.23
C SER A 28 0.45 -20.99 -4.22
N ALA A 29 1.38 -20.04 -4.33
CA ALA A 29 2.55 -20.17 -5.19
C ALA A 29 3.45 -21.35 -4.78
N LEU A 30 3.72 -21.52 -3.48
CA LEU A 30 4.49 -22.66 -2.97
C LEU A 30 3.77 -23.98 -3.28
N VAL A 31 2.46 -24.08 -3.01
CA VAL A 31 1.68 -25.30 -3.30
C VAL A 31 1.68 -25.61 -4.79
N LEU A 32 1.40 -24.65 -5.65
CA LEU A 32 1.41 -24.83 -7.10
C LEU A 32 2.81 -25.17 -7.63
N GLY A 33 3.86 -24.58 -7.06
CA GLY A 33 5.26 -24.89 -7.36
C GLY A 33 5.63 -26.34 -7.01
N LEU A 34 5.13 -26.88 -5.89
CA LEU A 34 5.31 -28.31 -5.55
C LEU A 34 4.70 -29.24 -6.60
N PHE A 35 3.58 -28.84 -7.22
CA PHE A 35 2.96 -29.56 -8.33
C PHE A 35 3.57 -29.23 -9.71
N ARG A 36 4.64 -28.42 -9.77
CA ARG A 36 5.29 -27.93 -11.00
C ARG A 36 4.32 -27.22 -11.95
N LEU A 37 3.28 -26.61 -11.40
CA LEU A 37 2.33 -25.77 -12.14
C LEU A 37 2.85 -24.33 -12.31
N LEU A 38 3.92 -23.98 -11.61
CA LEU A 38 4.64 -22.72 -11.76
C LEU A 38 6.10 -23.01 -12.16
N PRO A 39 6.72 -22.13 -12.97
CA PRO A 39 8.12 -22.28 -13.36
C PRO A 39 9.11 -22.03 -12.20
N GLN A 40 8.68 -21.33 -11.15
CA GLN A 40 9.50 -21.02 -9.98
C GLN A 40 9.75 -22.27 -9.13
N ASP A 41 11.00 -22.52 -8.76
CA ASP A 41 11.35 -23.56 -7.80
C ASP A 41 10.79 -23.22 -6.40
N PRO A 42 9.93 -24.07 -5.81
CA PRO A 42 9.37 -23.82 -4.49
C PRO A 42 10.41 -23.73 -3.37
N VAL A 43 11.57 -24.41 -3.51
CA VAL A 43 12.64 -24.35 -2.51
C VAL A 43 13.35 -23.00 -2.56
N ALA A 44 13.76 -22.56 -3.76
CA ALA A 44 14.29 -21.22 -3.97
C ALA A 44 13.31 -20.13 -3.50
N LEU A 45 12.01 -20.28 -3.80
CA LEU A 45 10.98 -19.31 -3.37
C LEU A 45 10.87 -19.23 -1.84
N ALA A 46 10.87 -20.37 -1.15
CA ALA A 46 10.84 -20.41 0.30
C ALA A 46 12.11 -19.77 0.91
N LEU A 47 13.28 -20.08 0.35
CA LEU A 47 14.55 -19.49 0.78
C LEU A 47 14.55 -17.97 0.60
N SER A 48 14.22 -17.48 -0.60
CA SER A 48 14.10 -16.04 -0.89
C SER A 48 13.15 -15.36 0.09
N THR A 49 12.00 -15.96 0.35
CA THR A 49 11.00 -15.43 1.29
C THR A 49 11.60 -15.25 2.67
N VAL A 50 12.31 -16.27 3.19
CA VAL A 50 12.95 -16.21 4.50
C VAL A 50 14.01 -15.10 4.54
N VAL A 51 14.86 -15.01 3.52
CA VAL A 51 15.89 -13.96 3.42
C VAL A 51 15.24 -12.57 3.41
N VAL A 52 14.21 -12.36 2.60
CA VAL A 52 13.48 -11.08 2.48
C VAL A 52 12.82 -10.71 3.81
N LEU A 53 12.13 -11.65 4.47
CA LEU A 53 11.49 -11.41 5.76
C LEU A 53 12.51 -11.00 6.83
N ILE A 54 13.63 -11.71 6.93
CA ILE A 54 14.71 -11.41 7.87
C ILE A 54 15.33 -10.05 7.56
N ALA A 55 15.72 -9.79 6.31
CA ALA A 55 16.35 -8.55 5.89
C ALA A 55 15.46 -7.33 6.14
N CYS A 56 14.17 -7.41 5.78
CA CYS A 56 13.21 -6.34 6.05
C CYS A 56 13.00 -6.13 7.56
N TRP A 57 12.89 -7.20 8.34
CA TRP A 57 12.69 -7.12 9.79
C TRP A 57 13.89 -6.49 10.50
N ILE A 58 15.11 -6.96 10.19
CA ILE A 58 16.36 -6.40 10.75
C ILE A 58 16.47 -4.93 10.38
N THR A 59 16.33 -4.58 9.10
CA THR A 59 16.43 -3.19 8.63
C THR A 59 15.42 -2.30 9.36
N ASN A 60 14.17 -2.76 9.50
CA ASN A 60 13.15 -1.97 10.17
C ASN A 60 13.47 -1.77 11.66
N ARG A 61 14.01 -2.80 12.34
CA ARG A 61 14.42 -2.68 13.75
C ARG A 61 15.56 -1.71 13.94
N VAL A 62 16.58 -1.77 13.09
CA VAL A 62 17.71 -0.84 13.11
C VAL A 62 17.22 0.59 12.90
N PHE A 63 16.45 0.86 11.84
CA PHE A 63 15.96 2.20 11.56
C PHE A 63 14.96 2.71 12.60
N ALA A 64 14.07 1.87 13.11
CA ALA A 64 13.14 2.26 14.18
C ALA A 64 13.90 2.66 15.46
N ALA A 65 14.98 1.95 15.80
CA ALA A 65 15.85 2.29 16.93
C ALA A 65 16.61 3.61 16.69
N VAL A 66 17.26 3.76 15.52
CA VAL A 66 18.04 4.97 15.18
C VAL A 66 17.15 6.22 15.17
N PHE A 67 15.97 6.15 14.54
CA PHE A 67 15.06 7.29 14.43
C PHE A 67 14.13 7.47 15.65
N HIS A 68 14.19 6.57 16.65
CA HIS A 68 13.34 6.58 17.83
C HIS A 68 11.83 6.65 17.50
N VAL A 69 11.41 5.91 16.48
CA VAL A 69 10.01 5.86 16.00
C VAL A 69 9.40 4.49 16.33
N PRO A 70 8.13 4.42 16.78
CA PRO A 70 7.46 3.14 17.01
C PRO A 70 7.43 2.29 15.74
N ALA A 71 7.90 1.05 15.85
CA ALA A 71 7.92 0.11 14.74
C ALA A 71 6.51 -0.39 14.40
N ASN A 72 6.06 -0.18 13.16
CA ASN A 72 4.84 -0.81 12.65
C ASN A 72 5.16 -2.17 12.04
N ASN A 73 4.98 -3.24 12.82
CA ASN A 73 5.33 -4.60 12.42
C ASN A 73 4.51 -5.11 11.20
N GLU A 74 3.21 -4.80 11.10
CA GLU A 74 2.37 -5.28 9.99
C GLU A 74 2.87 -4.75 8.63
N SER A 75 3.29 -3.48 8.58
CA SER A 75 3.80 -2.87 7.35
C SER A 75 5.12 -3.47 6.87
N VAL A 76 5.96 -4.01 7.78
CA VAL A 76 7.22 -4.67 7.42
C VAL A 76 6.94 -5.94 6.64
N TYR A 77 6.05 -6.79 7.17
CA TYR A 77 5.71 -8.07 6.53
C TYR A 77 5.00 -7.88 5.19
N ILE A 78 4.16 -6.86 5.06
CA ILE A 78 3.53 -6.54 3.78
C ILE A 78 4.58 -6.16 2.73
N THR A 79 5.53 -5.27 3.06
CA THR A 79 6.63 -4.92 2.14
C THR A 79 7.47 -6.15 1.79
N ALA A 80 7.83 -6.96 2.79
CA ALA A 80 8.61 -8.17 2.58
C ALA A 80 7.91 -9.17 1.65
N LEU A 81 6.61 -9.43 1.85
CA LEU A 81 5.85 -10.34 1.00
C LEU A 81 5.65 -9.79 -0.41
N ILE A 82 5.46 -8.47 -0.57
CA ILE A 82 5.43 -7.86 -1.92
C ILE A 82 6.78 -8.09 -2.62
N LEU A 83 7.90 -7.81 -1.96
CA LEU A 83 9.23 -8.03 -2.52
C LEU A 83 9.45 -9.49 -2.92
N ALA A 84 9.08 -10.44 -2.06
CA ALA A 84 9.18 -11.88 -2.35
C ALA A 84 8.33 -12.30 -3.57
N LEU A 85 7.23 -11.61 -3.85
CA LEU A 85 6.31 -11.92 -4.96
C LEU A 85 6.68 -11.24 -6.29
N ILE A 86 7.60 -10.28 -6.27
CA ILE A 86 8.00 -9.53 -7.48
C ILE A 86 9.48 -9.70 -7.86
N LEU A 87 10.34 -10.04 -6.89
CA LEU A 87 11.74 -10.39 -7.12
C LEU A 87 11.85 -11.88 -7.43
N ASP A 88 12.77 -12.23 -8.33
CA ASP A 88 13.00 -13.63 -8.70
C ASP A 88 13.48 -14.47 -7.50
N PRO A 89 12.97 -15.70 -7.36
CA PRO A 89 13.54 -16.66 -6.43
C PRO A 89 15.02 -16.94 -6.71
N ILE A 90 15.84 -16.97 -5.66
CA ILE A 90 17.29 -17.14 -5.75
C ILE A 90 17.69 -18.52 -5.25
N ALA A 91 18.67 -19.12 -5.91
CA ALA A 91 19.31 -20.32 -5.42
C ALA A 91 20.24 -20.00 -4.23
N ALA A 92 20.42 -20.95 -3.31
CA ALA A 92 21.25 -20.74 -2.12
C ALA A 92 22.71 -20.37 -2.40
N ILE A 93 23.22 -20.74 -3.57
CA ILE A 93 24.60 -20.48 -4.02
C ILE A 93 24.74 -19.17 -4.80
N ASP A 94 23.63 -18.50 -5.14
CA ASP A 94 23.66 -17.25 -5.90
C ASP A 94 23.92 -16.04 -4.97
N LEU A 95 25.20 -15.83 -4.64
CA LEU A 95 25.63 -14.71 -3.79
C LEU A 95 25.25 -13.34 -4.38
N LYS A 96 25.20 -13.20 -5.71
CA LYS A 96 24.84 -11.94 -6.37
C LYS A 96 23.34 -11.68 -6.21
N GLY A 97 22.51 -12.68 -6.48
CA GLY A 97 21.06 -12.61 -6.27
C GLY A 97 20.70 -12.33 -4.80
N ILE A 98 21.37 -13.00 -3.86
CA ILE A 98 21.23 -12.71 -2.41
C ILE A 98 21.54 -11.24 -2.12
N GLY A 99 22.68 -10.75 -2.61
CA GLY A 99 23.08 -9.35 -2.45
C GLY A 99 22.04 -8.38 -3.00
N ALA A 100 21.50 -8.66 -4.19
CA ALA A 100 20.48 -7.83 -4.83
C ALA A 100 19.18 -7.79 -4.02
N ILE A 101 18.65 -8.94 -3.61
CA ILE A 101 17.42 -9.02 -2.81
C ILE A 101 17.58 -8.32 -1.46
N VAL A 102 18.71 -8.52 -0.78
CA VAL A 102 19.00 -7.84 0.49
C VAL A 102 19.07 -6.33 0.28
N LEU A 103 19.72 -5.86 -0.78
CA LEU A 103 19.79 -4.43 -1.10
C LEU A 103 18.40 -3.85 -1.40
N ALA A 104 17.55 -4.56 -2.14
CA ALA A 104 16.16 -4.17 -2.37
C ALA A 104 15.39 -4.04 -1.05
N CYS A 105 15.55 -5.00 -0.13
CA CYS A 105 14.92 -4.97 1.19
C CYS A 105 15.39 -3.77 2.03
N VAL A 106 16.69 -3.50 2.02
CA VAL A 106 17.29 -2.39 2.77
C VAL A 106 16.77 -1.06 2.26
N TRP A 107 16.81 -0.83 0.93
CA TRP A 107 16.30 0.39 0.32
C TRP A 107 14.80 0.56 0.49
N ALA A 108 14.04 -0.53 0.34
CA ALA A 108 12.60 -0.48 0.52
C ALA A 108 12.26 -0.02 1.93
N ILE A 109 12.84 -0.64 2.95
CA ILE A 109 12.53 -0.31 4.35
C ILE A 109 13.10 1.05 4.74
N SER A 110 14.34 1.38 4.38
CA SER A 110 14.97 2.65 4.74
C SER A 110 14.22 3.85 4.17
N SER A 111 13.59 3.71 2.99
CA SER A 111 12.79 4.76 2.36
C SER A 111 11.64 5.28 3.25
N LYS A 112 11.05 4.41 4.09
CA LYS A 112 9.99 4.78 5.03
C LYS A 112 10.47 5.74 6.12
N PHE A 113 11.77 5.76 6.40
CA PHE A 113 12.39 6.57 7.45
C PHE A 113 13.08 7.79 6.85
N ILE A 114 13.88 7.60 5.79
CA ILE A 114 14.71 8.64 5.19
C ILE A 114 13.85 9.56 4.29
N LEU A 115 12.93 8.99 3.51
CA LEU A 115 12.11 9.72 2.53
C LEU A 115 10.70 10.01 3.06
N ALA A 116 10.58 10.27 4.37
CA ALA A 116 9.34 10.61 5.05
C ALA A 116 9.14 12.12 5.21
N ILE A 117 9.11 12.87 4.09
CA ILE A 117 9.04 14.33 4.11
C ILE A 117 7.68 14.77 4.69
N GLY A 118 7.73 15.59 5.75
CA GLY A 118 6.52 16.01 6.47
C GLY A 118 5.79 14.86 7.18
N ARG A 119 6.51 13.82 7.63
CA ARG A 119 5.93 12.61 8.28
C ARG A 119 4.96 11.82 7.38
N LYS A 120 5.09 11.96 6.06
CA LYS A 120 4.39 11.17 5.04
C LYS A 120 5.44 10.50 4.16
N HIS A 121 5.25 9.22 3.84
CA HIS A 121 6.15 8.52 2.93
C HIS A 121 6.01 9.12 1.53
N LEU A 122 7.14 9.46 0.91
CA LEU A 122 7.15 10.00 -0.45
C LEU A 122 6.84 8.90 -1.48
N PHE A 123 7.46 7.74 -1.34
CA PHE A 123 7.40 6.66 -2.32
C PHE A 123 6.83 5.37 -1.76
N ASN A 124 6.26 4.53 -2.63
CA ASN A 124 5.99 3.13 -2.33
C ASN A 124 7.32 2.43 -2.00
N PRO A 125 7.46 1.86 -0.79
CA PRO A 125 8.70 1.26 -0.33
C PRO A 125 9.21 0.14 -1.24
N ALA A 126 8.35 -0.80 -1.63
CA ALA A 126 8.76 -1.94 -2.45
C ALA A 126 9.17 -1.49 -3.86
N ALA A 127 8.42 -0.57 -4.47
CA ALA A 127 8.76 -0.03 -5.78
C ALA A 127 10.12 0.69 -5.77
N LEU A 128 10.40 1.50 -4.74
CA LEU A 128 11.69 2.17 -4.63
C LEU A 128 12.83 1.17 -4.43
N GLY A 129 12.63 0.16 -3.59
CA GLY A 129 13.63 -0.88 -3.34
C GLY A 129 14.04 -1.59 -4.64
N VAL A 130 13.07 -2.03 -5.44
CA VAL A 130 13.35 -2.74 -6.68
C VAL A 130 13.81 -1.82 -7.81
N ALA A 131 13.28 -0.60 -7.91
CA ALA A 131 13.80 0.39 -8.87
C ALA A 131 15.30 0.68 -8.64
N LEU A 132 15.73 0.76 -7.39
CA LEU A 132 17.14 0.98 -7.07
C LEU A 132 18.00 -0.26 -7.37
N THR A 133 17.51 -1.48 -7.19
CA THR A 133 18.28 -2.66 -7.61
C THR A 133 18.36 -2.79 -9.12
N ALA A 134 17.30 -2.42 -9.85
CA ALA A 134 17.32 -2.35 -11.30
C ALA A 134 18.40 -1.36 -11.78
N LEU A 135 18.43 -0.15 -11.23
CA LEU A 135 19.35 0.91 -11.65
C LEU A 135 20.80 0.70 -11.19
N LEU A 136 21.01 0.17 -9.99
CA LEU A 136 22.35 0.07 -9.38
C LEU A 136 23.04 -1.28 -9.64
N LEU A 137 22.26 -2.35 -9.82
CA LEU A 137 22.78 -3.72 -9.91
C LEU A 137 22.37 -4.44 -11.20
N ASP A 138 21.59 -3.80 -12.08
CA ASP A 138 21.01 -4.43 -13.28
C ASP A 138 20.18 -5.68 -12.92
N GLN A 139 19.43 -5.59 -11.82
CA GLN A 139 18.54 -6.64 -11.29
C GLN A 139 17.12 -6.09 -11.11
N PRO A 140 16.34 -5.98 -12.21
CA PRO A 140 14.96 -5.50 -12.16
C PRO A 140 14.01 -6.54 -11.52
N ALA A 141 12.81 -6.11 -11.11
CA ALA A 141 11.76 -7.06 -10.74
C ALA A 141 11.31 -7.81 -11.99
N THR A 142 11.02 -9.09 -11.79
CA THR A 142 10.38 -9.92 -12.81
C THR A 142 8.87 -9.95 -12.69
N TRP A 143 8.33 -9.54 -11.54
CA TRP A 143 6.89 -9.56 -11.25
C TRP A 143 6.28 -10.93 -11.52
N TRP A 144 7.00 -11.99 -11.18
CA TRP A 144 6.62 -13.35 -11.52
C TRP A 144 5.22 -13.72 -11.04
N VAL A 145 4.71 -13.11 -9.97
CA VAL A 145 3.31 -13.25 -9.53
C VAL A 145 2.26 -12.93 -10.62
N GLY A 146 2.50 -11.93 -11.46
CA GLY A 146 1.57 -11.44 -12.48
C GLY A 146 1.60 -12.22 -13.79
N GLY A 147 2.57 -13.11 -13.98
CA GLY A 147 2.79 -13.84 -15.23
C GLY A 147 2.20 -15.25 -15.30
N ASN A 148 1.42 -15.65 -14.28
CA ASN A 148 1.07 -17.05 -14.06
C ASN A 148 -0.45 -17.28 -14.07
N LEU A 149 -0.94 -17.93 -15.14
CA LEU A 149 -2.35 -18.29 -15.27
C LEU A 149 -2.91 -19.09 -14.07
N PRO A 150 -2.16 -20.01 -13.43
CA PRO A 150 -2.65 -20.72 -12.24
C PRO A 150 -2.83 -19.82 -11.01
N LEU A 151 -2.08 -18.73 -10.88
CA LEU A 151 -2.18 -17.78 -9.77
C LEU A 151 -3.24 -16.69 -10.02
N LEU A 152 -3.62 -16.47 -11.28
CA LEU A 152 -4.55 -15.42 -11.67
C LEU A 152 -5.88 -15.42 -10.88
N PRO A 153 -6.55 -16.56 -10.59
CA PRO A 153 -7.76 -16.55 -9.78
C PRO A 153 -7.54 -16.00 -8.36
N VAL A 154 -6.40 -16.34 -7.75
CA VAL A 154 -6.04 -15.85 -6.41
C VAL A 154 -5.75 -14.35 -6.46
N VAL A 155 -5.01 -13.89 -7.48
CA VAL A 155 -4.73 -12.47 -7.73
C VAL A 155 -6.02 -11.67 -7.87
N LEU A 156 -6.96 -12.15 -8.68
CA LEU A 156 -8.23 -11.47 -8.93
C LEU A 156 -9.11 -11.43 -7.69
N VAL A 157 -9.33 -12.56 -7.01
CA VAL A 157 -10.23 -12.62 -5.85
C VAL A 157 -9.70 -11.76 -4.71
N GLY A 158 -8.44 -11.94 -4.33
CA GLY A 158 -7.85 -11.17 -3.24
C GLY A 158 -7.68 -9.69 -3.57
N GLY A 159 -7.29 -9.38 -4.81
CA GLY A 159 -7.18 -8.01 -5.28
C GLY A 159 -8.53 -7.27 -5.28
N LEU A 160 -9.60 -7.89 -5.79
CA LEU A 160 -10.94 -7.30 -5.75
C LEU A 160 -11.45 -7.07 -4.32
N LEU A 161 -11.10 -7.96 -3.37
CA LEU A 161 -11.41 -7.75 -1.96
C LEU A 161 -10.70 -6.52 -1.38
N ILE A 162 -9.43 -6.31 -1.74
CA ILE A 162 -8.65 -5.12 -1.33
C ILE A 162 -9.26 -3.85 -1.92
N VAL A 163 -9.52 -3.83 -3.22
CA VAL A 163 -10.11 -2.67 -3.92
C VAL A 163 -11.48 -2.34 -3.33
N ARG A 164 -12.28 -3.36 -3.01
CA ARG A 164 -13.58 -3.21 -2.35
C ARG A 164 -13.46 -2.62 -0.95
N LYS A 165 -12.54 -3.14 -0.13
CA LYS A 165 -12.27 -2.61 1.22
C LYS A 165 -11.84 -1.15 1.18
N LEU A 166 -11.00 -0.79 0.21
CA LEU A 166 -10.47 0.56 0.04
C LEU A 166 -11.44 1.53 -0.65
N ARG A 167 -12.48 1.01 -1.31
CA ARG A 167 -13.39 1.78 -2.19
C ARG A 167 -12.62 2.57 -3.26
N ARG A 168 -11.65 1.91 -3.90
CA ARG A 168 -10.74 2.49 -4.90
C ARG A 168 -10.95 1.92 -6.31
N PHE A 169 -12.18 1.54 -6.64
CA PHE A 169 -12.51 0.99 -7.96
C PHE A 169 -12.24 2.00 -9.08
N ASP A 170 -12.47 3.28 -8.81
CA ASP A 170 -12.18 4.37 -9.74
C ASP A 170 -10.68 4.46 -10.08
N LEU A 171 -9.81 4.40 -9.06
CA LEU A 171 -8.36 4.38 -9.23
C LEU A 171 -7.91 3.23 -10.12
N VAL A 172 -8.36 2.01 -9.82
CA VAL A 172 -7.96 0.80 -10.54
C VAL A 172 -8.52 0.79 -11.96
N ALA A 173 -9.80 1.13 -12.14
CA ALA A 173 -10.43 1.17 -13.46
C ALA A 173 -9.77 2.22 -14.37
N THR A 174 -9.47 3.41 -13.86
CA THR A 174 -8.76 4.44 -14.63
C THR A 174 -7.37 3.97 -15.02
N PHE A 175 -6.61 3.39 -14.10
CA PHE A 175 -5.27 2.88 -14.38
C PHE A 175 -5.29 1.81 -15.48
N ILE A 176 -6.15 0.79 -15.33
CA ILE A 176 -6.28 -0.29 -16.32
C ILE A 176 -6.71 0.28 -17.67
N ALA A 177 -7.71 1.16 -17.70
CA ALA A 177 -8.20 1.75 -18.95
C ALA A 177 -7.09 2.54 -19.67
N VAL A 178 -6.37 3.40 -18.95
CA VAL A 178 -5.29 4.21 -19.53
C VAL A 178 -4.14 3.32 -19.98
N ALA A 179 -3.71 2.35 -19.16
CA ALA A 179 -2.65 1.41 -19.54
C ALA A 179 -3.00 0.62 -20.80
N LEU A 180 -4.21 0.08 -20.91
CA LEU A 180 -4.64 -0.66 -22.10
C LEU A 180 -4.73 0.25 -23.33
N VAL A 181 -5.26 1.46 -23.19
CA VAL A 181 -5.30 2.44 -24.29
C VAL A 181 -3.90 2.80 -24.76
N THR A 182 -2.96 3.05 -23.84
CA THR A 182 -1.57 3.40 -24.19
C THR A 182 -0.86 2.21 -24.83
N ILE A 183 -1.04 0.99 -24.32
CA ILE A 183 -0.47 -0.22 -24.93
C ILE A 183 -0.99 -0.40 -26.35
N LEU A 184 -2.31 -0.30 -26.57
CA LEU A 184 -2.89 -0.41 -27.90
C LEU A 184 -2.42 0.72 -28.84
N ALA A 185 -2.38 1.96 -28.37
CA ALA A 185 -1.94 3.09 -29.16
C ALA A 185 -0.46 3.04 -29.57
N THR A 186 0.35 2.27 -28.83
CA THR A 186 1.79 2.08 -29.10
C THR A 186 2.11 0.71 -29.69
N SER A 187 1.11 -0.14 -29.94
CA SER A 187 1.27 -1.44 -30.61
C SER A 187 0.85 -1.34 -32.07
N GLU A 188 1.34 -2.26 -32.90
CA GLU A 188 0.81 -2.40 -34.26
C GLU A 188 -0.63 -2.94 -34.23
N PRO A 189 -1.53 -2.50 -35.13
CA PRO A 189 -2.91 -2.98 -35.21
C PRO A 189 -3.05 -4.50 -35.34
N SER A 190 -2.09 -5.16 -36.00
CA SER A 190 -2.03 -6.62 -36.15
C SER A 190 -1.81 -7.35 -34.82
N GLN A 191 -1.23 -6.67 -33.82
CA GLN A 191 -0.82 -7.25 -32.54
C GLN A 191 -1.79 -6.95 -31.40
N TYR A 192 -2.87 -6.18 -31.64
CA TYR A 192 -3.79 -5.75 -30.57
C TYR A 192 -4.34 -6.90 -29.73
N LEU A 193 -4.75 -8.00 -30.37
CA LEU A 193 -5.28 -9.16 -29.65
C LEU A 193 -4.21 -9.83 -28.78
N THR A 194 -2.99 -9.94 -29.29
CA THR A 194 -1.85 -10.51 -28.57
C THR A 194 -1.48 -9.63 -27.39
N ALA A 195 -1.32 -8.32 -27.61
CA ALA A 195 -1.01 -7.34 -26.58
C ALA A 195 -2.06 -7.36 -25.44
N LEU A 196 -3.36 -7.44 -25.76
CA LEU A 196 -4.41 -7.56 -24.75
C LEU A 196 -4.33 -8.86 -23.95
N ARG A 197 -4.09 -9.99 -24.62
CA ARG A 197 -3.99 -11.30 -23.96
C ARG A 197 -2.79 -11.37 -23.03
N GLU A 198 -1.63 -10.90 -23.48
CA GLU A 198 -0.41 -10.87 -22.68
C GLU A 198 -0.55 -9.90 -21.51
N THR A 199 -1.08 -8.71 -21.75
CA THR A 199 -1.28 -7.69 -20.71
C THR A 199 -2.25 -8.16 -19.62
N LEU A 200 -3.36 -8.81 -19.98
CA LEU A 200 -4.38 -9.24 -19.00
C LEU A 200 -4.09 -10.60 -18.37
N GLY A 201 -3.42 -11.50 -19.09
CA GLY A 201 -3.21 -12.88 -18.65
C GLY A 201 -1.84 -13.17 -18.05
N SER A 202 -0.80 -12.44 -18.49
CA SER A 202 0.59 -12.78 -18.24
C SER A 202 1.45 -11.59 -17.83
N SER A 203 0.85 -10.47 -17.43
CA SER A 203 1.59 -9.26 -17.05
C SER A 203 1.39 -8.88 -15.58
N PRO A 204 2.27 -8.01 -15.04
CA PRO A 204 2.18 -7.51 -13.68
C PRO A 204 0.93 -6.66 -13.39
N LEU A 205 0.17 -6.28 -14.44
CA LEU A 205 -0.88 -5.26 -14.40
C LEU A 205 -1.84 -5.42 -13.23
N LEU A 206 -2.42 -6.62 -13.05
CA LEU A 206 -3.46 -6.85 -12.06
C LEU A 206 -2.91 -6.81 -10.63
N PHE A 207 -1.81 -7.51 -10.37
CA PHE A 207 -1.19 -7.50 -9.05
C PHE A 207 -0.72 -6.08 -8.68
N PHE A 208 -0.08 -5.38 -9.63
CA PHE A 208 0.33 -3.99 -9.49
C PHE A 208 -0.86 -3.08 -9.15
N ALA A 209 -1.95 -3.18 -9.91
CA ALA A 209 -3.14 -2.35 -9.74
C ALA A 209 -3.83 -2.59 -8.38
N PHE A 210 -3.90 -3.83 -7.92
CA PHE A 210 -4.64 -4.20 -6.71
C PHE A 210 -3.86 -4.04 -5.40
N VAL A 211 -2.52 -4.08 -5.47
CA VAL A 211 -1.68 -4.09 -4.26
C VAL A 211 -0.88 -2.82 -4.11
N MET A 212 -0.18 -2.41 -5.17
CA MET A 212 0.83 -1.35 -5.09
C MET A 212 0.24 0.01 -5.45
N LEU A 213 -0.54 0.09 -6.53
CA LEU A 213 -1.21 1.33 -6.93
C LEU A 213 -2.20 1.82 -5.87
N THR A 214 -2.93 0.90 -5.23
CA THR A 214 -3.96 1.22 -4.22
C THR A 214 -3.41 1.53 -2.83
N GLU A 215 -2.08 1.56 -2.64
CA GLU A 215 -1.48 1.85 -1.33
C GLU A 215 -1.91 3.25 -0.83
N PRO A 216 -2.69 3.35 0.27
CA PRO A 216 -3.31 4.60 0.66
C PRO A 216 -2.34 5.64 1.23
N LEU A 217 -1.13 5.23 1.63
CA LEU A 217 -0.12 6.14 2.17
C LEU A 217 0.57 6.97 1.08
N THR A 218 0.64 6.43 -0.14
CA THR A 218 1.40 6.99 -1.27
C THR A 218 0.50 7.42 -2.42
N ALA A 219 -0.78 7.00 -2.42
CA ALA A 219 -1.81 7.48 -3.35
C ALA A 219 -2.55 8.74 -2.82
N PRO A 220 -3.08 9.61 -3.71
CA PRO A 220 -3.90 10.75 -3.30
C PRO A 220 -5.23 10.32 -2.67
N ALA A 221 -5.78 11.13 -1.75
CA ALA A 221 -7.04 10.81 -1.05
C ALA A 221 -8.30 11.29 -1.79
N THR A 222 -8.23 12.45 -2.44
CA THR A 222 -9.35 13.08 -3.13
C THR A 222 -9.52 12.56 -4.55
N TRP A 223 -10.75 12.61 -5.06
CA TRP A 223 -11.14 12.02 -6.34
C TRP A 223 -10.29 12.51 -7.52
N TRP A 224 -10.23 13.83 -7.77
CA TRP A 224 -9.55 14.37 -8.96
C TRP A 224 -8.05 14.05 -9.00
N PRO A 225 -7.26 14.33 -7.94
CA PRO A 225 -5.87 13.88 -7.89
C PRO A 225 -5.69 12.38 -8.04
N ARG A 226 -6.62 11.57 -7.52
CA ARG A 226 -6.56 10.11 -7.64
C ARG A 226 -6.74 9.62 -9.08
N ILE A 227 -7.66 10.21 -9.83
CA ILE A 227 -7.85 9.92 -11.26
C ILE A 227 -6.62 10.34 -12.06
N ALA A 228 -6.09 11.55 -11.82
CA ALA A 228 -4.87 12.02 -12.49
C ALA A 228 -3.66 11.12 -12.17
N PHE A 229 -3.51 10.71 -10.91
CA PHE A 229 -2.48 9.76 -10.49
C PHE A 229 -2.59 8.42 -11.21
N ALA A 230 -3.79 7.83 -11.28
CA ALA A 230 -4.02 6.59 -12.02
C ALA A 230 -3.69 6.72 -13.51
N ALA A 231 -4.05 7.86 -14.13
CA ALA A 231 -3.78 8.11 -15.55
C ALA A 231 -2.27 8.28 -15.82
N ILE A 232 -1.55 9.03 -14.97
CA ILE A 232 -0.09 9.17 -15.09
C ILE A 232 0.58 7.81 -14.98
N VAL A 233 0.26 7.03 -13.94
CA VAL A 233 0.87 5.72 -13.73
C VAL A 233 0.48 4.76 -14.85
N GLY A 234 -0.79 4.77 -15.30
CA GLY A 234 -1.26 3.91 -16.39
C GLY A 234 -0.57 4.20 -17.72
N PHE A 235 -0.36 5.47 -18.04
CA PHE A 235 0.38 5.87 -19.24
C PHE A 235 1.84 5.39 -19.16
N LEU A 236 2.53 5.67 -18.05
CA LEU A 236 3.94 5.29 -17.86
C LEU A 236 4.16 3.79 -17.67
N PHE A 237 3.12 3.01 -17.34
CA PHE A 237 3.21 1.56 -17.19
C PHE A 237 3.36 0.83 -18.53
N ALA A 238 2.94 1.44 -19.64
CA ALA A 238 2.98 0.80 -20.94
C ALA A 238 4.44 0.52 -21.38
N PRO A 239 4.78 -0.72 -21.78
CA PRO A 239 6.18 -1.12 -22.03
C PRO A 239 6.90 -0.29 -23.10
N ASN A 240 6.16 0.23 -24.08
CA ASN A 240 6.73 1.00 -25.20
C ASN A 240 6.94 2.49 -24.88
N ILE A 241 6.65 2.93 -23.65
CA ILE A 241 6.87 4.32 -23.24
C ILE A 241 8.31 4.49 -22.76
N HIS A 242 9.03 5.41 -23.40
CA HIS A 242 10.44 5.68 -23.12
C HIS A 242 10.78 7.17 -23.31
N VAL A 243 11.91 7.58 -22.73
CA VAL A 243 12.57 8.87 -23.01
C VAL A 243 13.97 8.57 -23.55
N GLY A 244 14.21 8.85 -24.83
CA GLY A 244 15.47 8.44 -25.46
C GLY A 244 15.61 6.92 -25.42
N SER A 245 16.68 6.40 -24.84
CA SER A 245 16.91 4.96 -24.64
C SER A 245 16.35 4.39 -23.32
N PHE A 246 15.73 5.23 -22.48
CA PHE A 246 15.28 4.84 -21.15
C PHE A 246 13.80 4.44 -21.16
N TYR A 247 13.51 3.16 -20.94
CA TYR A 247 12.15 2.62 -20.85
C TYR A 247 11.60 2.68 -19.42
N PHE A 248 10.30 2.95 -19.28
CA PHE A 248 9.66 2.92 -17.96
C PHE A 248 9.31 1.50 -17.54
N THR A 249 9.69 1.15 -16.32
CA THR A 249 9.23 -0.07 -15.64
C THR A 249 8.01 0.24 -14.77
N PRO A 250 7.22 -0.78 -14.35
CA PRO A 250 6.09 -0.58 -13.45
C PRO A 250 6.45 0.17 -12.16
N GLU A 251 7.62 -0.08 -11.58
CA GLU A 251 8.12 0.62 -10.39
C GLU A 251 8.35 2.09 -10.67
N LEU A 252 9.06 2.41 -11.76
CA LEU A 252 9.35 3.79 -12.14
C LEU A 252 8.07 4.57 -12.45
N ALA A 253 7.09 3.94 -13.09
CA ALA A 253 5.76 4.50 -13.31
C ALA A 253 5.09 4.84 -11.97
N LEU A 254 5.13 3.94 -10.99
CA LEU A 254 4.57 4.18 -9.65
C LEU A 254 5.31 5.30 -8.90
N LEU A 255 6.64 5.33 -8.98
CA LEU A 255 7.45 6.37 -8.33
C LEU A 255 7.16 7.76 -8.93
N ALA A 256 7.03 7.86 -10.25
CA ALA A 256 6.61 9.10 -10.92
C ALA A 256 5.21 9.54 -10.45
N GLY A 257 4.27 8.59 -10.36
CA GLY A 257 2.96 8.85 -9.77
C GLY A 257 3.04 9.30 -8.31
N ASN A 258 3.91 8.70 -7.50
CA ASN A 258 4.06 9.04 -6.08
C ASN A 258 4.61 10.47 -5.89
N LEU A 259 5.51 10.93 -6.76
CA LEU A 259 5.95 12.33 -6.80
C LEU A 259 4.78 13.28 -7.05
N PHE A 260 3.95 12.98 -8.06
CA PHE A 260 2.72 13.74 -8.30
C PHE A 260 1.80 13.72 -7.08
N ALA A 261 1.56 12.54 -6.51
CA ALA A 261 0.69 12.36 -5.36
C ALA A 261 1.16 13.15 -4.14
N TYR A 262 2.47 13.23 -3.91
CA TYR A 262 3.05 14.05 -2.86
C TYR A 262 2.90 15.55 -3.12
N ALA A 263 3.08 16.00 -4.38
CA ALA A 263 2.95 17.41 -4.76
C ALA A 263 1.52 17.94 -4.54
N VAL A 264 0.50 17.14 -4.85
CA VAL A 264 -0.93 17.53 -4.78
C VAL A 264 -1.62 17.18 -3.46
N SER A 265 -0.97 16.40 -2.59
CA SER A 265 -1.54 16.04 -1.29
C SER A 265 -1.19 17.06 -0.19
N PRO A 266 -2.05 17.23 0.82
CA PRO A 266 -1.70 17.99 2.02
C PRO A 266 -0.41 17.46 2.66
N LYS A 267 0.54 18.36 2.93
CA LYS A 267 1.83 18.03 3.54
C LYS A 267 1.70 18.08 5.07
N GLY A 268 1.97 16.97 5.74
CA GLY A 268 2.03 16.91 7.21
C GLY A 268 0.89 16.16 7.88
N ARG A 269 1.22 15.38 8.93
CA ARG A 269 0.25 14.92 9.93
C ARG A 269 -0.06 16.06 10.89
N PHE A 270 -1.33 16.21 11.27
CA PHE A 270 -1.72 17.13 12.35
C PHE A 270 -1.50 16.44 13.69
N VAL A 271 -0.73 17.07 14.56
CA VAL A 271 -0.68 16.70 15.98
C VAL A 271 -1.62 17.66 16.68
N LEU A 272 -2.75 17.13 17.14
CA LEU A 272 -3.81 17.89 17.77
C LEU A 272 -3.66 17.79 19.29
N THR A 273 -3.81 18.91 19.99
CA THR A 273 -3.74 18.96 21.45
C THR A 273 -5.14 18.95 22.01
N LEU A 274 -5.46 18.03 22.92
CA LEU A 274 -6.76 18.02 23.59
C LEU A 274 -6.85 19.25 24.49
N GLU A 275 -7.91 20.06 24.33
CA GLU A 275 -8.15 21.23 25.19
C GLU A 275 -9.14 20.90 26.30
N ARG A 276 -10.22 20.20 25.96
CA ARG A 276 -11.27 19.82 26.89
C ARG A 276 -12.16 18.71 26.34
N ILE A 277 -12.93 18.11 27.23
CA ILE A 277 -13.93 17.09 26.93
C ILE A 277 -15.28 17.58 27.43
N GLU A 278 -16.29 17.58 26.57
CA GLU A 278 -17.67 17.96 26.90
C GLU A 278 -18.58 16.72 26.80
N GLN A 279 -19.51 16.55 27.74
CA GLN A 279 -20.53 15.51 27.62
C GLN A 279 -21.68 16.03 26.75
N SER A 280 -21.86 15.46 25.56
CA SER A 280 -22.91 15.86 24.62
C SER A 280 -24.20 15.05 24.76
N ALA A 281 -24.12 13.82 25.28
CA ALA A 281 -25.28 13.01 25.68
C ALA A 281 -24.88 11.95 26.73
N ALA A 282 -25.83 11.14 27.21
CA ALA A 282 -25.61 10.10 28.22
C ALA A 282 -24.38 9.21 27.95
N ASP A 283 -24.19 8.77 26.70
CA ASP A 283 -23.07 7.93 26.27
C ASP A 283 -22.17 8.61 25.21
N SER A 284 -22.29 9.92 25.02
CA SER A 284 -21.57 10.65 23.96
C SER A 284 -20.77 11.79 24.53
N TYR A 285 -19.51 11.88 24.09
CA TYR A 285 -18.57 12.91 24.50
C TYR A 285 -17.96 13.58 23.28
N ASP A 286 -17.80 14.89 23.36
CA ASP A 286 -17.13 15.71 22.38
C ASP A 286 -15.73 16.02 22.89
N PHE A 287 -14.72 15.53 22.17
CA PHE A 287 -13.32 15.86 22.42
C PHE A 287 -12.97 17.08 21.57
N ILE A 288 -12.62 18.19 22.20
CA ILE A 288 -12.26 19.43 21.51
C ILE A 288 -10.74 19.54 21.48
N PHE A 289 -10.20 19.59 20.27
CA PHE A 289 -8.77 19.68 20.04
C PHE A 289 -8.36 21.01 19.42
N ARG A 290 -7.23 21.54 19.86
CA ARG A 290 -6.51 22.61 19.18
C ARG A 290 -5.63 22.05 18.07
N SER A 291 -5.69 22.66 16.91
CA SER A 291 -4.72 22.42 15.84
C SER A 291 -3.66 23.52 15.82
N PRO A 292 -2.36 23.21 15.65
CA PRO A 292 -1.31 24.22 15.52
C PRO A 292 -1.45 25.06 14.25
N ARG A 293 -2.24 24.61 13.27
CA ARG A 293 -2.54 25.31 12.02
C ARG A 293 -3.97 25.03 11.58
N LYS A 294 -4.64 25.99 10.92
CA LYS A 294 -6.04 25.83 10.49
C LYS A 294 -6.19 24.62 9.54
N LEU A 295 -7.17 23.78 9.81
CA LEU A 295 -7.51 22.66 8.93
C LEU A 295 -8.37 23.16 7.78
N ALA A 296 -7.96 22.83 6.54
CA ALA A 296 -8.81 23.02 5.37
C ALA A 296 -9.64 21.76 5.14
N PHE A 297 -10.95 21.83 5.42
CA PHE A 297 -11.90 20.73 5.21
C PHE A 297 -13.29 21.27 4.85
N GLN A 298 -14.12 20.41 4.27
CA GLN A 298 -15.53 20.69 4.00
C GLN A 298 -16.41 20.03 5.07
N ALA A 299 -17.55 20.65 5.40
CA ALA A 299 -18.48 20.09 6.36
C ALA A 299 -18.89 18.66 5.97
N GLY A 300 -18.93 17.74 6.94
CA GLY A 300 -19.21 16.31 6.72
C GLY A 300 -18.00 15.48 6.29
N GLN A 301 -16.83 16.07 6.07
CA GLN A 301 -15.59 15.31 5.89
C GLN A 301 -15.12 14.63 7.18
N TYR A 302 -14.24 13.65 7.01
CA TYR A 302 -13.66 12.88 8.10
C TYR A 302 -12.13 13.03 8.12
N LEU A 303 -11.55 12.81 9.30
CA LEU A 303 -10.12 12.69 9.50
C LEU A 303 -9.78 11.25 9.90
N GLU A 304 -8.57 10.81 9.55
CA GLU A 304 -8.00 9.57 10.07
C GLU A 304 -7.16 9.88 11.31
N TRP A 305 -7.66 9.45 12.46
CA TRP A 305 -7.07 9.66 13.77
C TRP A 305 -6.15 8.50 14.11
N THR A 306 -4.95 8.80 14.60
CA THR A 306 -4.00 7.81 15.10
C THR A 306 -3.75 8.08 16.58
N LEU A 307 -3.95 7.07 17.42
CA LEU A 307 -3.65 7.14 18.85
C LEU A 307 -2.45 6.23 19.17
N GLY A 308 -1.51 6.70 19.98
CA GLY A 308 -0.42 5.85 20.49
C GLY A 308 -1.01 4.82 21.45
N LEU A 309 -1.02 3.55 21.05
CA LEU A 309 -1.51 2.44 21.86
C LEU A 309 -0.38 1.44 22.06
N ASP A 310 -0.09 1.07 23.29
CA ASP A 310 0.90 0.01 23.59
C ASP A 310 0.40 -1.36 23.12
N ARG A 311 -0.91 -1.61 23.29
CA ARG A 311 -1.57 -2.87 22.92
C ARG A 311 -2.89 -2.61 22.19
N PRO A 312 -2.85 -2.32 20.88
CA PRO A 312 -4.08 -2.17 20.09
C PRO A 312 -4.82 -3.52 19.99
N ASP A 313 -6.16 -3.45 19.97
CA ASP A 313 -6.99 -4.62 19.64
C ASP A 313 -6.92 -4.96 18.14
N ASN A 314 -7.64 -6.00 17.72
CA ASN A 314 -7.70 -6.42 16.31
C ASN A 314 -8.17 -5.35 15.33
N ARG A 315 -8.82 -4.29 15.84
CA ARG A 315 -9.27 -3.18 15.01
C ARG A 315 -8.12 -2.19 14.79
N GLY A 316 -7.03 -2.21 15.54
CA GLY A 316 -5.83 -1.38 15.35
C GLY A 316 -5.94 0.02 15.97
N ASN A 317 -4.94 0.86 15.75
CA ASN A 317 -4.78 2.18 16.40
C ASN A 317 -5.15 3.40 15.52
N ARG A 318 -5.68 3.17 14.32
CA ARG A 318 -6.11 4.23 13.38
C ARG A 318 -7.60 4.16 13.08
N ARG A 319 -8.32 5.29 13.12
CA ARG A 319 -9.78 5.34 12.94
C ARG A 319 -10.22 6.56 12.15
N TYR A 320 -11.22 6.36 11.31
CA TYR A 320 -11.91 7.47 10.65
C TYR A 320 -13.02 8.01 11.54
N PHE A 321 -13.04 9.32 11.73
CA PHE A 321 -14.13 10.01 12.39
C PHE A 321 -14.47 11.28 11.63
N THR A 322 -15.77 11.53 11.46
CA THR A 322 -16.30 12.77 10.91
C THR A 322 -15.93 13.94 11.81
N VAL A 323 -15.49 15.05 11.21
CA VAL A 323 -15.23 16.29 11.95
C VAL A 323 -16.56 16.89 12.37
N ALA A 324 -16.73 17.12 13.68
CA ALA A 324 -17.99 17.62 14.25
C ALA A 324 -18.02 19.16 14.42
N SER A 325 -16.91 19.86 14.16
CA SER A 325 -16.86 21.34 14.15
C SER A 325 -17.02 21.90 12.75
N ALA A 326 -17.47 23.16 12.64
CA ALA A 326 -17.55 23.86 11.37
C ALA A 326 -16.14 24.20 10.82
N PRO A 327 -15.93 24.27 9.49
CA PRO A 327 -14.65 24.68 8.88
C PRO A 327 -14.17 26.10 9.27
N THR A 328 -15.09 26.92 9.78
CA THR A 328 -14.82 28.28 10.26
C THR A 328 -14.30 28.31 11.70
N GLU A 329 -14.47 27.23 12.47
CA GLU A 329 -13.98 27.13 13.85
C GLU A 329 -12.46 26.88 13.89
N ASP A 330 -11.79 27.43 14.91
CA ASP A 330 -10.36 27.22 15.13
C ASP A 330 -10.06 25.88 15.82
N SER A 331 -11.08 25.29 16.46
CA SER A 331 -11.00 24.01 17.15
C SER A 331 -11.56 22.86 16.31
N VAL A 332 -11.02 21.67 16.53
CA VAL A 332 -11.44 20.43 15.88
C VAL A 332 -12.23 19.61 16.87
N ARG A 333 -13.52 19.45 16.62
CA ARG A 333 -14.41 18.66 17.48
C ARG A 333 -14.53 17.24 16.97
N LEU A 334 -14.39 16.28 17.90
CA LEU A 334 -14.54 14.85 17.67
C LEU A 334 -15.63 14.30 18.60
N GLY A 335 -16.82 14.06 18.05
CA GLY A 335 -17.92 13.43 18.79
C GLY A 335 -17.79 11.90 18.80
N VAL A 336 -17.78 11.30 19.99
CA VAL A 336 -17.61 9.85 20.17
C VAL A 336 -18.66 9.28 21.10
N LYS A 337 -19.41 8.30 20.60
CA LYS A 337 -20.29 7.46 21.42
C LYS A 337 -19.52 6.30 22.05
N PHE A 338 -19.66 6.11 23.36
CA PHE A 338 -19.08 5.01 24.11
C PHE A 338 -20.09 3.88 24.32
N TYR A 339 -19.58 2.68 24.54
CA TYR A 339 -20.36 1.47 24.78
C TYR A 339 -19.57 0.59 25.76
N THR A 340 -20.25 -0.27 26.51
CA THR A 340 -19.65 -1.18 27.50
C THR A 340 -18.50 -2.03 26.96
N ARG A 341 -18.60 -2.54 25.73
CA ARG A 341 -17.50 -3.24 25.03
C ARG A 341 -16.84 -2.35 23.98
N SER A 342 -16.21 -1.27 24.44
CA SER A 342 -15.48 -0.33 23.59
C SER A 342 -14.12 -0.90 23.15
N SER A 343 -13.66 -0.51 21.94
CA SER A 343 -12.33 -0.89 21.43
C SER A 343 -11.21 -0.26 22.25
N ALA A 344 -10.01 -0.86 22.22
CA ALA A 344 -8.82 -0.33 22.88
C ALA A 344 -8.56 1.16 22.54
N PHE A 345 -8.79 1.55 21.27
CA PHE A 345 -8.74 2.95 20.83
C PHE A 345 -9.69 3.87 21.61
N LYS A 346 -10.94 3.46 21.82
CA LYS A 346 -11.94 4.28 22.51
C LYS A 346 -11.65 4.32 24.01
N GLN A 347 -11.23 3.20 24.60
CA GLN A 347 -10.82 3.16 26.01
C GLN A 347 -9.69 4.17 26.27
N ALA A 348 -8.64 4.14 25.45
CA ALA A 348 -7.52 5.08 25.57
C ALA A 348 -7.92 6.54 25.28
N LEU A 349 -8.78 6.78 24.29
CA LEU A 349 -9.33 8.11 24.02
C LEU A 349 -10.08 8.66 25.26
N GLY A 350 -10.89 7.84 25.92
CA GLY A 350 -11.62 8.21 27.14
C GLY A 350 -10.73 8.40 28.37
N MET A 351 -9.47 7.97 28.33
CA MET A 351 -8.49 8.18 29.40
C MET A 351 -7.63 9.45 29.19
N MET A 352 -7.78 10.14 28.05
CA MET A 352 -7.07 11.40 27.82
C MET A 352 -7.50 12.47 28.82
N LYS A 353 -6.57 13.36 29.18
CA LYS A 353 -6.78 14.46 30.13
C LYS A 353 -6.25 15.76 29.54
#